data_AF-A0A931P5V9-F1
#
_entry.id   AF-A0A931P5V9-F1
#
_cell.length_a   1.000
_cell.length_b   1.000
_cell.length_c   1.000
_cell.angle_alpha   90.00
_cell.angle_beta   90.00
_cell.angle_gamma   90.00
#
_symmetry.space_group_name_H-M   'P 1'
#
loop_
_entity.id
_entity.type
_entity.pdbx_description
1 polymer ?
#
loop_
_entity_poly.entity_id
_entity_poly.type
_entity_poly.pdbx_seq_one_letter_code
_entity_poly.pdbx_strand_id
1 'polypeptide(L)'
;MHRRAFTLIELLVVIAIIAVLVSLLLPAVQSAREAARRAQCVNNLMQIGLALNNYESAHYSFPPGVINPTGPIVNKPEGIHYGWITQVLPYLDQANAYAHFNFRRGLYEGVNDTVRSHSVSTFSCPSDPRRFTGLRGSQNTNYAANYHEKEEPIDVTNNGVFYLNSSTRLEAIRDGASYTLFVAERKMTADLGWASGTSATLRNTASAPNSGLSAPVFRIDSGIFEAGGPDQVINFSTDPEGSEAAPDPVTEEGQKRLSMLCGGYSSYHPGGINACVGDGSVRFIKNTLSPSVFARLGHRADGQLIGADQY
;
A
#
# COMPACT_ATOMS: atom_id res chain seq x y z
N MET A 1 -46.97 31.60 -41.12
CA MET A 1 -46.02 31.33 -40.02
C MET A 1 -44.61 31.31 -40.59
N HIS A 2 -43.84 32.40 -40.43
CA HIS A 2 -42.44 32.44 -40.86
C HIS A 2 -41.60 31.63 -39.85
N ARG A 3 -41.13 30.45 -40.24
CA ARG A 3 -40.13 29.71 -39.47
C ARG A 3 -38.79 30.39 -39.70
N ARG A 4 -38.16 30.91 -38.64
CA ARG A 4 -36.78 31.40 -38.70
C ARG A 4 -35.86 30.21 -38.98
N ALA A 5 -35.09 30.27 -40.06
CA ALA A 5 -34.04 29.31 -40.37
C ALA A 5 -32.73 29.77 -39.73
N PHE A 6 -32.00 28.84 -39.12
CA PHE A 6 -30.70 29.10 -38.48
C PHE A 6 -29.62 29.19 -39.56
N THR A 7 -28.72 30.16 -39.48
CA THR A 7 -27.60 30.27 -40.42
C THR A 7 -26.46 29.31 -40.04
N LEU A 8 -25.70 28.85 -41.04
CA LEU A 8 -24.53 27.99 -40.82
C LEU A 8 -23.49 28.67 -39.90
N ILE A 9 -23.36 29.99 -40.00
CA ILE A 9 -22.44 30.79 -39.19
C ILE A 9 -22.86 30.78 -37.71
N GLU A 10 -24.15 30.99 -37.42
CA GLU A 10 -24.66 30.96 -36.04
C GLU A 10 -24.41 29.60 -35.39
N LEU A 11 -24.59 28.50 -36.13
CA LEU A 11 -24.33 27.15 -35.61
C LEU A 11 -22.83 26.97 -35.31
N LEU A 12 -21.97 27.42 -36.21
CA LEU A 12 -20.52 27.30 -36.07
C LEU A 12 -19.97 28.09 -34.89
N VAL A 13 -20.50 29.30 -34.63
CA VAL A 13 -20.10 30.10 -33.45
C VAL A 13 -20.53 29.42 -32.15
N VAL A 14 -21.74 28.87 -32.09
CA VAL A 14 -22.24 28.20 -30.87
C VAL A 14 -21.40 26.96 -30.54
N ILE A 15 -21.10 26.11 -31.53
CA ILE A 15 -20.25 24.94 -31.29
C ILE A 15 -18.82 25.34 -30.91
N ALA A 16 -18.29 26.44 -31.47
CA ALA A 16 -16.96 26.94 -31.12
C ALA A 16 -16.90 27.41 -29.66
N ILE A 17 -17.92 28.14 -29.19
CA ILE A 17 -18.01 28.57 -27.79
C ILE A 17 -18.13 27.36 -26.86
N ILE A 18 -19.01 26.40 -27.18
CA ILE A 18 -19.17 25.18 -26.37
C ILE A 18 -17.85 24.39 -26.32
N ALA A 19 -17.15 24.24 -27.44
CA ALA A 19 -15.86 23.54 -27.49
C ALA A 19 -14.81 24.20 -26.59
N VAL A 20 -14.73 25.54 -26.59
CA VAL A 20 -13.82 26.29 -25.70
C VAL A 20 -14.23 26.15 -24.24
N LEU A 21 -15.53 26.21 -23.92
CA LEU A 21 -15.99 26.04 -22.55
C LEU A 21 -15.71 24.63 -22.02
N VAL A 22 -15.99 23.59 -22.82
CA VAL A 22 -15.74 22.20 -22.43
C VAL A 22 -14.24 21.93 -22.29
N SER A 23 -13.40 22.48 -23.17
CA SER A 23 -11.94 22.29 -23.09
C SER A 23 -11.33 22.92 -21.84
N LEU A 24 -11.90 24.02 -21.34
CA LEU A 24 -11.47 24.65 -20.08
C LEU A 24 -12.06 23.96 -18.84
N LEU A 25 -13.29 23.42 -18.93
CA LEU A 25 -13.96 22.77 -17.82
C LEU A 25 -13.47 21.33 -17.56
N LEU A 26 -13.11 20.57 -18.60
CA LEU A 26 -12.71 19.17 -18.44
C LEU A 26 -11.47 18.99 -17.54
N PRO A 27 -10.36 19.74 -17.72
CA PRO A 27 -9.21 19.66 -16.83
C PRO A 27 -9.55 20.06 -15.39
N ALA A 28 -10.42 21.07 -15.22
CA ALA A 28 -10.83 21.55 -13.90
C ALA A 28 -11.69 20.53 -13.15
N VAL A 29 -12.63 19.86 -13.84
CA VAL A 29 -13.44 18.80 -13.23
C VAL A 29 -12.59 17.60 -12.85
N GLN A 30 -11.59 17.25 -13.67
CA GLN A 30 -10.68 16.14 -13.39
C GLN A 30 -9.79 16.43 -12.17
N SER A 31 -9.21 17.64 -12.08
CA SER A 31 -8.39 18.03 -10.93
C SER A 31 -9.21 18.08 -9.64
N ALA A 32 -10.44 18.59 -9.68
CA ALA A 32 -11.35 18.60 -8.55
C ALA A 32 -11.70 17.18 -8.09
N ARG A 33 -11.97 16.25 -9.01
CA ARG A 33 -12.23 14.85 -8.68
C ARG A 33 -11.04 14.18 -8.01
N GLU A 34 -9.83 14.43 -8.49
CA GLU A 34 -8.63 13.86 -7.89
C GLU A 34 -8.34 14.43 -6.50
N ALA A 35 -8.55 15.73 -6.30
CA ALA A 35 -8.44 16.35 -4.98
C ALA A 35 -9.42 15.71 -3.98
N ALA A 36 -10.66 15.44 -4.39
CA ALA A 36 -11.65 14.76 -3.55
C ALA A 36 -11.24 13.31 -3.23
N ARG A 37 -10.75 12.55 -4.21
CA ARG A 37 -10.25 11.19 -3.98
C ARG A 37 -9.06 11.17 -3.02
N ARG A 38 -8.12 12.11 -3.17
CA ARG A 38 -6.98 12.26 -2.26
C ARG A 38 -7.42 12.63 -0.85
N ALA A 39 -8.40 13.52 -0.69
CA ALA A 39 -8.95 13.86 0.62
C ALA A 39 -9.52 12.61 1.32
N GLN A 40 -10.20 11.72 0.58
CA GLN A 40 -10.67 10.45 1.13
C GLN A 40 -9.51 9.56 1.58
N CYS A 41 -8.43 9.46 0.80
CA CYS A 41 -7.25 8.68 1.20
C CYS A 41 -6.58 9.23 2.47
N VAL A 42 -6.49 10.56 2.58
CA VAL A 42 -5.97 11.23 3.77
C VAL A 42 -6.85 10.90 4.98
N ASN A 43 -8.18 10.94 4.84
CA ASN A 43 -9.09 10.55 5.91
C ASN A 43 -8.94 9.08 6.31
N ASN A 44 -8.77 8.17 5.35
CA ASN A 44 -8.51 6.76 5.62
C ASN A 44 -7.22 6.58 6.44
N LEU A 45 -6.13 7.26 6.07
CA LEU A 45 -4.87 7.24 6.81
C LEU A 45 -4.99 7.86 8.20
N MET A 46 -5.77 8.93 8.36
CA MET A 46 -6.06 9.51 9.68
C MET A 46 -6.82 8.53 10.59
N GLN A 47 -7.80 7.80 10.04
CA GLN A 47 -8.52 6.76 10.79
C GLN A 47 -7.57 5.62 11.20
N ILE A 48 -6.68 5.19 10.29
CA ILE A 48 -5.65 4.17 10.58
C ILE A 48 -4.66 4.67 11.65
N GLY A 49 -4.18 5.90 11.53
CA GLY A 49 -3.27 6.51 12.50
C GLY A 49 -3.90 6.62 13.89
N LEU A 50 -5.16 7.03 13.97
CA LEU A 50 -5.91 7.07 15.21
C LEU A 50 -6.08 5.67 15.80
N ALA A 51 -6.43 4.67 14.98
CA ALA A 51 -6.57 3.29 15.43
C ALA A 51 -5.25 2.72 16.00
N LEU A 52 -4.12 3.03 15.37
CA LEU A 52 -2.80 2.64 15.85
C LEU A 52 -2.44 3.29 17.19
N ASN A 53 -2.74 4.58 17.37
CA ASN A 53 -2.52 5.27 18.64
C ASN A 53 -3.46 4.77 19.74
N ASN A 54 -4.72 4.43 19.42
CA ASN A 54 -5.64 3.81 20.37
C ASN A 54 -5.18 2.39 20.78
N TYR A 55 -4.67 1.61 19.83
CA TYR A 55 -4.04 0.32 20.11
C TYR A 55 -2.84 0.50 21.06
N GLU A 56 -1.94 1.43 20.75
CA GLU A 56 -0.78 1.71 21.60
C GLU A 56 -1.18 2.16 23.01
N SER A 57 -2.21 3.01 23.12
CA SER A 57 -2.74 3.46 24.41
C SER A 57 -3.30 2.30 25.25
N ALA A 58 -3.90 1.29 24.62
CA ALA A 58 -4.49 0.14 25.30
C ALA A 58 -3.47 -0.97 25.62
N HIS A 59 -2.46 -1.15 24.77
CA HIS A 59 -1.49 -2.26 24.86
C HIS A 59 -0.09 -1.83 25.31
N TYR A 60 0.17 -0.52 25.45
CA TYR A 60 1.47 0.10 25.72
C TYR A 60 2.57 -0.22 24.69
N SER A 61 2.16 -0.69 23.50
CA SER A 61 3.01 -0.95 22.34
C SER A 61 2.19 -0.92 21.05
N PHE A 62 2.83 -0.59 19.94
CA PHE A 62 2.25 -0.73 18.61
C PHE A 62 2.09 -2.19 18.22
N PRO A 63 1.10 -2.53 17.36
CA PRO A 63 0.88 -3.90 16.95
C PRO A 63 2.09 -4.43 16.16
N PRO A 64 2.38 -5.75 16.25
CA PRO A 64 3.38 -6.36 15.41
C PRO A 64 3.01 -6.21 13.93
N GLY A 65 4.01 -5.98 13.07
CA GLY A 65 3.80 -5.99 11.62
C GLY A 65 3.26 -7.32 11.11
N VAL A 66 3.77 -8.39 11.70
CA VAL A 66 3.35 -9.77 11.46
C VAL A 66 3.59 -10.63 12.69
N ILE A 67 2.65 -11.54 12.98
CA ILE A 67 2.81 -12.58 14.00
C ILE A 67 3.07 -13.91 13.33
N ASN A 68 4.22 -14.52 13.63
CA ASN A 68 4.59 -15.84 13.12
C ASN A 68 5.63 -16.52 14.05
N PRO A 69 5.61 -17.85 14.24
CA PRO A 69 6.58 -18.53 15.10
C PRO A 69 8.01 -18.51 14.52
N THR A 70 8.15 -18.40 13.21
CA THR A 70 9.46 -18.45 12.51
C THR A 70 9.64 -17.24 11.60
N GLY A 71 10.90 -16.82 11.45
CA GLY A 71 11.34 -15.84 10.46
C GLY A 71 12.55 -16.36 9.69
N PRO A 72 13.00 -15.67 8.63
CA PRO A 72 12.35 -14.52 8.01
C PRO A 72 11.04 -14.90 7.29
N ILE A 73 10.14 -13.94 7.11
CA ILE A 73 8.85 -14.17 6.46
C ILE A 73 9.02 -14.30 4.95
N VAL A 74 8.39 -15.34 4.42
CA VAL A 74 8.26 -15.60 2.99
C VAL A 74 6.86 -15.18 2.56
N ASN A 75 6.74 -14.50 1.41
CA ASN A 75 5.47 -14.04 0.85
C ASN A 75 4.67 -15.19 0.19
N LYS A 76 4.52 -16.30 0.91
CA LYS A 76 3.77 -17.49 0.53
C LYS A 76 2.63 -17.72 1.53
N PRO A 77 1.57 -18.42 1.11
CA PRO A 77 0.44 -18.73 1.98
C PRO A 77 0.75 -19.87 2.95
N GLU A 78 1.83 -19.73 3.70
CA GLU A 78 2.36 -20.73 4.62
C GLU A 78 2.48 -20.10 6.01
N GLY A 79 2.03 -20.79 7.06
CA GLY A 79 2.16 -20.31 8.44
C GLY A 79 1.01 -19.41 8.92
N ILE A 80 1.29 -18.69 10.02
CA ILE A 80 0.28 -17.90 10.73
C ILE A 80 0.08 -16.54 10.05
N HIS A 81 1.17 -15.81 9.80
CA HIS A 81 1.21 -14.55 9.04
C HIS A 81 0.13 -13.51 9.38
N TYR A 82 -0.30 -13.39 10.65
CA TYR A 82 -1.28 -12.37 11.02
C TYR A 82 -0.67 -10.99 10.93
N GLY A 83 -1.17 -10.17 10.00
CA GLY A 83 -0.70 -8.81 9.80
C GLY A 83 -1.23 -7.84 10.83
N TRP A 84 -0.56 -6.70 10.98
CA TRP A 84 -0.91 -5.61 11.90
C TRP A 84 -2.38 -5.18 11.78
N ILE A 85 -2.95 -5.20 10.57
CA ILE A 85 -4.36 -4.81 10.32
C ILE A 85 -5.32 -5.65 11.16
N THR A 86 -5.06 -6.95 11.32
CA THR A 86 -5.93 -7.86 12.09
C THR A 86 -6.03 -7.46 13.56
N GLN A 87 -4.99 -6.84 14.12
CA GLN A 87 -4.92 -6.43 15.52
C GLN A 87 -5.63 -5.09 15.77
N VAL A 88 -5.67 -4.21 14.76
CA VAL A 88 -6.26 -2.87 14.90
C VAL A 88 -7.74 -2.79 14.52
N LEU A 89 -8.34 -3.88 14.02
CA LEU A 89 -9.76 -3.92 13.64
C LEU A 89 -10.72 -3.37 14.70
N PRO A 90 -10.60 -3.70 16.01
CA PRO A 90 -11.50 -3.16 17.03
C PRO A 90 -11.47 -1.63 17.12
N TYR A 91 -10.34 -1.01 16.76
CA TYR A 91 -10.12 0.43 16.80
C TYR A 91 -10.46 1.13 15.47
N LEU A 92 -10.94 0.37 14.46
CA LEU A 92 -11.38 0.85 13.14
C LEU A 92 -12.89 0.63 12.92
N ASP A 93 -13.66 0.55 14.00
CA ASP A 93 -15.09 0.17 13.97
C ASP A 93 -15.35 -1.19 13.29
N GLN A 94 -14.35 -2.08 13.29
CA GLN A 94 -14.43 -3.44 12.75
C GLN A 94 -14.44 -4.51 13.87
N ALA A 95 -15.05 -4.20 15.02
CA ALA A 95 -15.12 -5.11 16.18
C ALA A 95 -15.81 -6.44 15.84
N ASN A 96 -16.84 -6.43 14.99
CA ASN A 96 -17.51 -7.65 14.55
C ASN A 96 -16.59 -8.55 13.71
N ALA A 97 -15.83 -7.97 12.79
CA ALA A 97 -14.86 -8.71 11.99
C ALA A 97 -13.77 -9.33 12.89
N TYR A 98 -13.30 -8.59 13.89
CA TYR A 98 -12.34 -9.09 14.87
C TYR A 98 -12.88 -10.27 15.68
N ALA A 99 -14.12 -10.19 16.19
CA ALA A 99 -14.73 -11.24 16.99
C ALA A 99 -14.91 -12.58 16.23
N HIS A 100 -15.10 -12.50 14.91
CA HIS A 100 -15.22 -13.68 14.04
C HIS A 100 -13.88 -14.23 13.55
N PHE A 101 -12.78 -13.56 13.86
CA PHE A 101 -11.45 -13.97 13.41
C PHE A 101 -10.84 -14.99 14.36
N ASN A 102 -10.50 -16.17 13.85
CA ASN A 102 -9.94 -17.26 14.65
C ASN A 102 -8.41 -17.24 14.64
N PHE A 103 -7.81 -16.66 15.68
CA PHE A 103 -6.36 -16.57 15.86
C PHE A 103 -5.67 -17.89 16.24
N ARG A 104 -6.40 -18.98 16.48
CA ARG A 104 -5.81 -20.30 16.84
C ARG A 104 -5.39 -21.14 15.64
N ARG A 105 -5.74 -20.72 14.43
CA ARG A 105 -5.41 -21.40 13.17
C ARG A 105 -4.40 -20.59 12.37
N GLY A 106 -3.81 -21.14 11.31
CA GLY A 106 -3.08 -20.34 10.33
C GLY A 106 -4.03 -19.49 9.48
N LEU A 107 -3.56 -18.34 9.00
CA LEU A 107 -4.38 -17.41 8.19
C LEU A 107 -4.93 -18.06 6.91
N TYR A 108 -4.19 -19.02 6.33
CA TYR A 108 -4.47 -19.61 5.03
C TYR A 108 -5.22 -20.96 5.10
N GLU A 109 -5.57 -21.44 6.29
CA GLU A 109 -6.28 -22.71 6.51
C GLU A 109 -7.78 -22.66 6.13
N GLY A 110 -8.27 -21.55 5.58
CA GLY A 110 -9.64 -21.37 5.11
C GLY A 110 -10.66 -21.00 6.19
N VAL A 111 -10.34 -21.22 7.47
CA VAL A 111 -11.24 -20.92 8.61
C VAL A 111 -11.60 -19.43 8.68
N ASN A 112 -10.68 -18.55 8.27
CA ASN A 112 -10.87 -17.10 8.32
C ASN A 112 -11.31 -16.49 6.97
N ASP A 113 -11.63 -17.29 5.95
CA ASP A 113 -11.92 -16.79 4.60
C ASP A 113 -13.15 -15.86 4.55
N THR A 114 -14.19 -16.15 5.33
CA THR A 114 -15.38 -15.29 5.41
C THR A 114 -15.07 -13.89 5.94
N VAL A 115 -14.18 -13.78 6.93
CA VAL A 115 -13.78 -12.48 7.47
C VAL A 115 -12.83 -11.77 6.50
N ARG A 116 -11.91 -12.51 5.88
CA ARG A 116 -10.95 -11.97 4.90
C ARG A 116 -11.62 -11.43 3.64
N SER A 117 -12.75 -11.98 3.22
CA SER A 117 -13.54 -11.49 2.09
C SER A 117 -14.41 -10.26 2.42
N HIS A 118 -14.50 -9.86 3.70
CA HIS A 118 -15.18 -8.64 4.09
C HIS A 118 -14.43 -7.41 3.58
N SER A 119 -15.15 -6.53 2.86
CA SER A 119 -14.57 -5.29 2.33
C SER A 119 -14.68 -4.16 3.34
N VAL A 120 -13.54 -3.73 3.87
CA VAL A 120 -13.44 -2.55 4.75
C VAL A 120 -13.09 -1.34 3.89
N SER A 121 -14.00 -0.36 3.82
CA SER A 121 -13.83 0.83 2.97
C SER A 121 -12.58 1.65 3.29
N THR A 122 -12.19 1.70 4.56
CA THR A 122 -10.99 2.41 5.04
C THR A 122 -9.70 1.85 4.44
N PHE A 123 -9.69 0.61 3.94
CA PHE A 123 -8.49 0.02 3.31
C PHE A 123 -8.39 0.29 1.81
N SER A 124 -9.39 0.92 1.19
CA SER A 124 -9.41 1.14 -0.26
C SER A 124 -9.14 2.60 -0.62
N CYS A 125 -8.19 2.80 -1.54
CA CYS A 125 -7.92 4.08 -2.18
C CYS A 125 -8.87 4.24 -3.38
N PRO A 126 -9.72 5.28 -3.43
CA PRO A 126 -10.59 5.53 -4.59
C PRO A 126 -9.83 5.96 -5.86
N SER A 127 -8.56 6.38 -5.75
CA SER A 127 -7.71 6.68 -6.91
C SER A 127 -7.09 5.43 -7.53
N ASP A 128 -7.12 4.28 -6.85
CA ASP A 128 -6.67 3.02 -7.43
C ASP A 128 -7.82 2.36 -8.20
N PRO A 129 -7.74 2.27 -9.54
CA PRO A 129 -8.80 1.64 -10.34
C PRO A 129 -8.78 0.12 -10.23
N ARG A 130 -7.73 -0.48 -9.65
CA ARG A 130 -7.55 -1.92 -9.64
C ARG A 130 -8.45 -2.56 -8.58
N ARG A 131 -9.05 -3.69 -8.94
CA ARG A 131 -9.79 -4.58 -8.04
C ARG A 131 -9.19 -5.97 -8.14
N PHE A 132 -8.36 -6.29 -7.17
CA PHE A 132 -7.80 -7.62 -6.95
C PHE A 132 -8.48 -8.25 -5.74
N THR A 133 -8.85 -9.51 -5.92
CA THR A 133 -9.16 -10.42 -4.82
C THR A 133 -7.92 -11.25 -4.57
N GLY A 134 -7.39 -11.18 -3.35
CA GLY A 134 -6.31 -12.03 -2.89
C GLY A 134 -6.72 -13.49 -2.72
N LEU A 135 -5.79 -14.28 -2.20
CA LEU A 135 -5.98 -15.73 -2.01
C LEU A 135 -7.29 -16.06 -1.27
N ARG A 136 -8.10 -16.96 -1.85
CA ARG A 136 -9.40 -17.43 -1.33
C ARG A 136 -10.45 -16.32 -1.17
N GLY A 137 -10.43 -15.34 -2.09
CA GLY A 137 -11.41 -14.26 -2.10
C GLY A 137 -11.16 -13.19 -1.03
N SER A 138 -9.95 -13.15 -0.46
CA SER A 138 -9.56 -12.10 0.47
C SER A 138 -9.60 -10.74 -0.23
N GLN A 139 -10.06 -9.71 0.46
CA GLN A 139 -9.94 -8.34 -0.04
C GLN A 139 -8.49 -7.84 0.15
N ASN A 140 -8.08 -6.85 -0.64
CA ASN A 140 -6.74 -6.26 -0.58
C ASN A 140 -6.79 -4.87 0.07
N THR A 141 -5.60 -4.32 0.35
CA THR A 141 -5.44 -2.99 0.94
C THR A 141 -4.56 -2.11 0.07
N ASN A 142 -4.85 -0.81 0.09
CA ASN A 142 -4.02 0.24 -0.48
C ASN A 142 -3.10 0.90 0.55
N TYR A 143 -3.05 0.38 1.77
CA TYR A 143 -2.23 0.93 2.85
C TYR A 143 -1.35 -0.17 3.43
N ALA A 144 -0.06 0.14 3.56
CA ALA A 144 0.93 -0.78 4.13
C ALA A 144 1.71 -0.09 5.24
N ALA A 145 2.09 -0.86 6.24
CA ALA A 145 2.88 -0.38 7.36
C ALA A 145 4.39 -0.55 7.10
N ASN A 146 5.18 0.27 7.79
CA ASN A 146 6.62 0.30 7.62
C ASN A 146 7.32 -0.70 8.53
N TYR A 147 7.99 -1.68 7.92
CA TYR A 147 8.77 -2.67 8.67
C TYR A 147 10.27 -2.34 8.71
N HIS A 148 10.81 -1.58 7.73
CA HIS A 148 12.25 -1.33 7.64
C HIS A 148 12.61 -0.17 6.70
N GLU A 149 13.82 0.37 6.83
CA GLU A 149 14.41 1.38 5.95
C GLU A 149 15.07 0.82 4.69
N LYS A 150 15.34 -0.49 4.65
CA LYS A 150 16.01 -1.19 3.54
C LYS A 150 15.17 -2.36 3.03
N GLU A 151 15.44 -2.77 1.80
CA GLU A 151 14.84 -3.96 1.20
C GLU A 151 15.54 -5.21 1.75
N GLU A 152 15.05 -5.68 2.89
CA GLU A 152 15.47 -6.94 3.50
C GLU A 152 14.24 -7.79 3.84
N PRO A 153 14.39 -9.12 4.02
CA PRO A 153 13.31 -9.95 4.50
C PRO A 153 12.75 -9.44 5.84
N ILE A 154 11.44 -9.61 6.03
CA ILE A 154 10.81 -9.26 7.30
C ILE A 154 11.29 -10.24 8.37
N ASP A 155 11.96 -9.72 9.40
CA ASP A 155 12.53 -10.49 10.49
C ASP A 155 12.52 -9.68 11.80
N VAL A 156 12.94 -10.31 12.90
CA VAL A 156 12.98 -9.71 14.24
C VAL A 156 14.04 -8.61 14.39
N THR A 157 14.95 -8.49 13.43
CA THR A 157 16.10 -7.56 13.45
C THR A 157 15.83 -6.23 12.74
N ASN A 158 14.68 -6.06 12.08
CA ASN A 158 14.42 -4.85 11.30
C ASN A 158 14.24 -3.59 12.18
N ASN A 159 14.53 -2.42 11.61
CA ASN A 159 14.54 -1.14 12.34
C ASN A 159 13.29 -0.27 12.17
N GLY A 160 12.28 -0.72 11.41
CA GLY A 160 10.98 -0.06 11.35
C GLY A 160 10.15 -0.28 12.61
N VAL A 161 8.90 0.16 12.60
CA VAL A 161 7.99 0.04 13.74
C VAL A 161 7.23 -1.29 13.72
N PHE A 162 6.88 -1.76 12.51
CA PHE A 162 5.99 -2.89 12.26
C PHE A 162 6.74 -4.06 11.62
N TYR A 163 7.53 -4.80 12.41
CA TYR A 163 8.30 -5.97 11.94
C TYR A 163 7.84 -7.28 12.61
N LEU A 164 8.50 -8.41 12.33
CA LEU A 164 8.13 -9.73 12.84
C LEU A 164 8.10 -9.76 14.38
N ASN A 165 6.93 -10.11 14.93
CA ASN A 165 6.66 -10.22 16.37
C ASN A 165 7.07 -8.98 17.18
N SER A 166 7.08 -7.81 16.53
CA SER A 166 7.45 -6.56 17.17
C SER A 166 6.47 -6.15 18.27
N SER A 167 7.00 -5.50 19.30
CA SER A 167 6.23 -4.84 20.36
C SER A 167 6.86 -3.48 20.64
N THR A 168 6.89 -2.64 19.60
CA THR A 168 7.55 -1.33 19.63
C THR A 168 6.74 -0.38 20.48
N ARG A 169 7.33 0.14 21.56
CA ARG A 169 6.70 1.16 22.42
C ARG A 169 6.95 2.55 21.84
N LEU A 170 6.11 3.53 22.16
CA LEU A 170 6.30 4.91 21.70
C LEU A 170 7.69 5.48 22.08
N GLU A 171 8.20 5.14 23.26
CA GLU A 171 9.55 5.50 23.76
C GLU A 171 10.71 4.92 22.93
N ALA A 172 10.48 3.83 22.19
CA ALA A 172 11.49 3.23 21.33
C ALA A 172 11.68 4.01 20.01
N ILE A 173 10.79 4.96 19.72
CA ILE A 173 10.82 5.81 18.53
C ILE A 173 11.58 7.10 18.88
N ARG A 174 12.91 6.96 18.98
CA ARG A 174 13.80 8.04 19.44
C ARG A 174 13.93 9.18 18.42
N ASP A 175 13.65 8.91 17.15
CA ASP A 175 13.64 9.94 16.10
C ASP A 175 12.36 10.79 16.14
N GLY A 176 11.45 10.50 17.07
CA GLY A 176 10.20 11.20 17.25
C GLY A 176 9.09 10.67 16.36
N ALA A 177 7.93 10.42 16.96
CA ALA A 177 6.76 9.86 16.26
C ALA A 177 6.34 10.71 15.05
N SER A 178 6.49 12.03 15.09
CA SER A 178 6.18 12.95 13.98
C SER A 178 7.10 12.81 12.75
N TYR A 179 8.24 12.12 12.89
CA TYR A 179 9.24 11.93 11.83
C TYR A 179 9.42 10.46 11.42
N THR A 180 8.72 9.53 12.06
CA THR A 180 8.75 8.11 11.69
C THR A 180 7.50 7.76 10.89
N LEU A 181 7.70 7.25 9.68
CA LEU A 181 6.64 6.76 8.81
C LEU A 181 6.04 5.49 9.40
N PHE A 182 4.73 5.49 9.57
CA PHE A 182 3.99 4.35 10.11
C PHE A 182 3.31 3.57 9.01
N VAL A 183 2.42 4.24 8.28
CA VAL A 183 1.60 3.62 7.24
C VAL A 183 1.56 4.56 6.05
N ALA A 184 1.74 4.05 4.85
CA ALA A 184 1.60 4.84 3.64
C ALA A 184 0.93 4.05 2.52
N GLU A 185 0.58 4.78 1.47
CA GLU A 185 -0.12 4.20 0.34
C GLU A 185 0.75 3.22 -0.45
N ARG A 186 0.08 2.18 -0.95
CA ARG A 186 0.57 1.23 -1.94
C ARG A 186 -0.49 1.01 -3.02
N LYS A 187 -0.07 0.87 -4.28
CA LYS A 187 -0.95 0.39 -5.36
C LYS A 187 -1.37 -1.04 -5.09
N MET A 188 -2.60 -1.41 -5.40
CA MET A 188 -3.11 -2.76 -5.26
C MET A 188 -2.43 -3.72 -6.25
N THR A 189 -2.21 -4.96 -5.82
CA THR A 189 -1.51 -6.06 -6.54
C THR A 189 -2.23 -7.35 -6.23
N ALA A 190 -2.03 -8.40 -7.02
CA ALA A 190 -2.43 -9.75 -6.62
C ALA A 190 -1.52 -10.22 -5.48
N ASP A 191 -2.08 -10.37 -4.28
CA ASP A 191 -1.34 -10.73 -3.05
C ASP A 191 -2.22 -11.53 -2.07
N LEU A 192 -1.73 -11.72 -0.84
CA LEU A 192 -2.36 -12.55 0.19
C LEU A 192 -3.50 -11.85 0.96
N GLY A 193 -3.76 -10.57 0.65
CA GLY A 193 -4.87 -9.79 1.18
C GLY A 193 -4.57 -9.01 2.46
N TRP A 194 -5.53 -8.19 2.89
CA TRP A 194 -5.36 -7.22 3.98
C TRP A 194 -5.02 -7.83 5.35
N ALA A 195 -5.33 -9.10 5.57
CA ALA A 195 -5.06 -9.76 6.85
C ALA A 195 -3.62 -10.31 6.95
N SER A 196 -2.89 -10.35 5.83
CA SER A 196 -1.57 -10.99 5.74
C SER A 196 -0.43 -10.03 6.07
N GLY A 197 0.37 -10.37 7.08
CA GLY A 197 1.58 -9.65 7.50
C GLY A 197 2.80 -9.91 6.60
N THR A 198 2.60 -9.83 5.30
CA THR A 198 3.63 -10.05 4.27
C THR A 198 3.76 -8.79 3.42
N SER A 199 4.32 -8.92 2.21
CA SER A 199 4.22 -7.90 1.17
C SER A 199 2.78 -7.55 0.75
N ALA A 200 1.74 -8.14 1.35
CA ALA A 200 0.37 -7.63 1.22
C ALA A 200 0.16 -6.32 2.01
N THR A 201 0.72 -6.21 3.21
CA THR A 201 0.45 -5.14 4.18
C THR A 201 1.69 -4.47 4.77
N LEU A 202 2.90 -4.90 4.40
CA LEU A 202 4.16 -4.33 4.87
C LEU A 202 5.03 -3.85 3.71
N ARG A 203 5.70 -2.71 3.89
CA ARG A 203 6.62 -2.10 2.91
C ARG A 203 7.84 -1.52 3.62
N ASN A 204 8.93 -1.33 2.87
CA ASN A 204 10.10 -0.61 3.34
C ASN A 204 10.24 0.75 2.63
N THR A 205 11.18 1.56 3.11
CA THR A 205 11.50 2.88 2.53
C THR A 205 12.82 2.90 1.76
N ALA A 206 13.30 1.75 1.29
CA ALA A 206 14.59 1.64 0.60
C ALA A 206 14.64 2.40 -0.74
N SER A 207 13.46 2.59 -1.36
CA SER A 207 13.29 3.20 -2.65
C SER A 207 12.31 4.35 -2.58
N ALA A 208 12.55 5.38 -3.39
CA ALA A 208 11.68 6.56 -3.43
C ALA A 208 10.22 6.18 -3.78
N PRO A 209 9.23 6.96 -3.35
CA PRO A 209 7.84 6.71 -3.69
C PRO A 209 7.64 6.53 -5.21
N ASN A 210 6.85 5.53 -5.60
CA ASN A 210 6.55 5.21 -7.01
C ASN A 210 7.76 4.81 -7.90
N SER A 211 8.92 4.49 -7.34
CA SER A 211 10.14 4.17 -8.11
C SER A 211 10.29 2.70 -8.56
N GLY A 212 9.28 1.87 -8.38
CA GLY A 212 9.17 0.61 -9.13
C GLY A 212 9.70 -0.66 -8.46
N LEU A 213 10.23 -0.62 -7.24
CA LEU A 213 10.32 -1.84 -6.41
C LEU A 213 8.91 -2.22 -5.93
N SER A 214 8.10 -2.75 -6.84
CA SER A 214 6.83 -3.38 -6.46
C SER A 214 7.18 -4.71 -5.80
N ALA A 215 6.50 -5.04 -4.69
CA ALA A 215 6.52 -6.39 -4.15
C ALA A 215 6.41 -7.40 -5.31
N PRO A 216 7.26 -8.45 -5.37
CA PRO A 216 7.11 -9.47 -6.38
C PRO A 216 5.70 -10.02 -6.32
N VAL A 217 4.99 -9.92 -7.44
CA VAL A 217 3.67 -10.49 -7.61
C VAL A 217 3.86 -12.00 -7.61
N PHE A 218 3.54 -12.65 -6.49
CA PHE A 218 3.61 -14.10 -6.41
C PHE A 218 2.50 -14.71 -7.26
N ARG A 219 2.86 -15.42 -8.33
CA ARG A 219 1.94 -16.31 -9.03
C ARG A 219 1.66 -17.48 -8.10
N ILE A 220 0.42 -17.54 -7.62
CA ILE A 220 -0.07 -18.71 -6.87
C ILE A 220 -0.35 -19.78 -7.93
N ASP A 221 0.46 -20.84 -7.97
CA ASP A 221 0.39 -21.94 -8.95
C ASP A 221 -0.87 -22.85 -8.81
N SER A 222 -1.94 -22.32 -8.23
CA SER A 222 -3.23 -23.00 -8.12
C SER A 222 -4.32 -22.09 -8.69
N GLY A 223 -4.41 -22.05 -10.01
CA GLY A 223 -5.52 -21.45 -10.73
C GLY A 223 -5.25 -20.03 -11.23
N ILE A 224 -5.34 -19.90 -12.55
CA ILE A 224 -5.32 -18.68 -13.35
C ILE A 224 -6.15 -17.57 -12.69
N PHE A 225 -5.50 -16.45 -12.34
CA PHE A 225 -6.19 -15.17 -12.19
C PHE A 225 -5.68 -14.24 -13.30
N GLU A 226 -6.32 -14.31 -14.47
CA GLU A 226 -6.24 -13.27 -15.48
C GLU A 226 -6.99 -12.03 -14.95
N ALA A 227 -6.27 -11.15 -14.26
CA ALA A 227 -6.70 -9.76 -14.14
C ALA A 227 -6.20 -9.04 -15.41
N GLY A 228 -7.12 -8.83 -16.35
CA GLY A 228 -6.84 -8.28 -17.67
C GLY A 228 -6.02 -6.99 -17.67
N GLY A 229 -5.06 -6.94 -18.60
CA GLY A 229 -4.26 -5.76 -18.93
C GLY A 229 -2.78 -6.11 -19.15
N PRO A 230 -2.09 -5.60 -20.19
CA PRO A 230 -0.72 -6.03 -20.54
C PRO A 230 0.40 -5.66 -19.54
N ASP A 231 0.10 -5.05 -18.40
CA ASP A 231 1.09 -4.22 -17.66
C ASP A 231 1.49 -4.69 -16.26
N GLN A 232 1.21 -5.95 -15.86
CA GLN A 232 1.61 -6.42 -14.51
C GLN A 232 2.02 -7.90 -14.49
N VAL A 233 2.97 -8.28 -15.34
CA VAL A 233 3.82 -9.45 -15.11
C VAL A 233 5.24 -8.92 -15.01
N ILE A 234 5.75 -8.70 -13.79
CA ILE A 234 7.19 -8.51 -13.61
C ILE A 234 7.79 -9.92 -13.63
N ASN A 235 7.99 -10.46 -14.83
CA ASN A 235 9.00 -11.49 -15.01
C ASN A 235 10.33 -10.83 -14.65
N PHE A 236 11.11 -11.43 -13.76
CA PHE A 236 12.51 -11.06 -13.62
C PHE A 236 13.25 -11.50 -14.89
N SER A 237 13.18 -10.69 -15.93
CA SER A 237 14.11 -10.72 -17.06
C SER A 237 14.89 -9.42 -17.02
N THR A 238 16.11 -9.49 -16.49
CA THR A 238 17.14 -8.49 -16.76
C THR A 238 17.54 -8.63 -18.23
N ASP A 239 17.01 -7.76 -19.08
CA ASP A 239 17.75 -6.99 -20.10
C ASP A 239 16.80 -6.50 -21.22
N PRO A 240 16.98 -5.27 -21.70
CA PRO A 240 16.38 -4.80 -22.93
C PRO A 240 17.20 -5.30 -24.14
N GLU A 241 16.50 -5.64 -25.21
CA GLU A 241 17.01 -5.94 -26.56
C GLU A 241 17.58 -7.36 -26.80
N GLY A 242 16.78 -8.16 -27.51
CA GLY A 242 17.28 -9.03 -28.58
C GLY A 242 18.15 -10.22 -28.18
N SER A 243 17.60 -11.18 -27.44
CA SER A 243 18.18 -12.53 -27.34
C SER A 243 17.07 -13.57 -27.21
N GLU A 244 16.94 -14.45 -28.21
CA GLU A 244 16.13 -15.68 -28.17
C GLU A 244 16.74 -16.75 -27.25
N ALA A 245 17.21 -16.36 -26.06
CA ALA A 245 17.62 -17.29 -25.02
C ALA A 245 16.51 -17.35 -23.97
N ALA A 246 15.97 -18.55 -23.73
CA ALA A 246 15.15 -18.80 -22.56
C ALA A 246 15.90 -18.27 -21.31
N PRO A 247 15.25 -17.47 -20.44
CA PRO A 247 15.93 -16.90 -19.30
C PRO A 247 16.49 -18.01 -18.41
N ASP A 248 17.75 -17.86 -17.99
CA ASP A 248 18.39 -18.79 -17.05
C ASP A 248 17.47 -19.05 -15.86
N PRO A 249 17.31 -20.31 -15.41
CA PRO A 249 16.49 -20.60 -14.25
C PRO A 249 17.11 -19.89 -13.05
N VAL A 250 16.41 -18.89 -12.51
CA VAL A 250 16.73 -18.28 -11.22
C VAL A 250 16.97 -19.45 -10.25
N THR A 251 18.17 -19.52 -9.67
CA THR A 251 18.52 -20.59 -8.72
C THR A 251 17.46 -20.68 -7.63
N GLU A 252 17.25 -21.86 -7.05
CA GLU A 252 16.26 -22.05 -5.97
C GLU A 252 16.45 -21.02 -4.84
N GLU A 253 17.72 -20.69 -4.55
CA GLU A 253 18.10 -19.64 -3.61
C GLU A 253 17.71 -18.22 -4.09
N GLY A 254 17.86 -17.92 -5.38
CA GLY A 254 17.39 -16.68 -5.98
C GLY A 254 15.87 -16.53 -5.91
N GLN A 255 15.11 -17.60 -6.22
CA GLN A 255 13.66 -17.61 -6.11
C GLN A 255 13.20 -17.41 -4.67
N LYS A 256 13.90 -18.05 -3.72
CA LYS A 256 13.65 -17.87 -2.28
C LYS A 256 13.87 -16.42 -1.86
N ARG A 257 14.98 -15.79 -2.27
CA ARG A 257 15.25 -14.37 -1.96
C ARG A 257 14.17 -13.45 -2.53
N LEU A 258 13.77 -13.65 -3.78
CA LEU A 258 12.70 -12.88 -4.40
C LEU A 258 11.38 -13.04 -3.65
N SER A 259 11.07 -14.26 -3.20
CA SER A 259 9.83 -14.51 -2.44
C SER A 259 9.77 -13.83 -1.07
N MET A 260 10.85 -13.19 -0.59
CA MET A 260 10.90 -12.46 0.68
C MET A 260 10.88 -10.92 0.52
N LEU A 261 10.96 -10.42 -0.71
CA LEU A 261 10.96 -8.97 -0.96
C LEU A 261 9.57 -8.37 -0.74
N CYS A 262 9.52 -7.19 -0.14
CA CYS A 262 8.27 -6.49 0.16
C CYS A 262 8.06 -5.28 -0.75
N GLY A 263 9.12 -4.72 -1.30
CA GLY A 263 9.07 -3.53 -2.12
C GLY A 263 8.75 -2.25 -1.34
N GLY A 264 8.68 -1.16 -2.09
CA GLY A 264 8.42 0.18 -1.60
C GLY A 264 6.98 0.67 -1.79
N TYR A 265 6.75 1.89 -1.34
CA TYR A 265 5.45 2.55 -1.38
C TYR A 265 5.10 3.10 -2.76
N SER A 266 3.80 3.18 -3.06
CA SER A 266 3.31 3.65 -4.36
C SER A 266 1.85 4.11 -4.29
N SER A 267 1.44 5.03 -5.16
CA SER A 267 0.04 5.42 -5.28
C SER A 267 -0.32 5.81 -6.70
N TYR A 268 -1.61 6.03 -6.94
CA TYR A 268 -2.13 6.62 -8.17
C TYR A 268 -2.23 8.15 -8.13
N HIS A 269 -1.87 8.75 -7.01
CA HIS A 269 -1.88 10.20 -6.88
C HIS A 269 -0.72 10.82 -7.69
N PRO A 270 -0.97 11.91 -8.43
CA PRO A 270 0.08 12.62 -9.13
C PRO A 270 1.16 13.12 -8.17
N GLY A 271 2.42 12.78 -8.45
CA GLY A 271 3.60 13.36 -7.82
C GLY A 271 4.02 12.80 -6.45
N GLY A 272 3.34 11.80 -5.90
CA GLY A 272 3.70 11.31 -4.56
C GLY A 272 2.79 10.25 -3.96
N ILE A 273 2.88 10.11 -2.64
CA ILE A 273 2.04 9.24 -1.81
C ILE A 273 1.60 10.02 -0.57
N ASN A 274 0.43 9.69 -0.02
CA ASN A 274 0.06 10.10 1.33
C ASN A 274 0.62 9.08 2.34
N ALA A 275 1.13 9.58 3.46
CA ALA A 275 1.73 8.79 4.51
C ALA A 275 1.30 9.30 5.89
N CYS A 276 0.88 8.40 6.76
CA CYS A 276 0.69 8.62 8.18
C CYS A 276 2.02 8.42 8.91
N VAL A 277 2.39 9.38 9.75
CA VAL A 277 3.51 9.26 10.70
C VAL A 277 3.00 8.86 12.09
N GLY A 278 3.91 8.58 13.01
CA GLY A 278 3.58 8.03 14.33
C GLY A 278 2.71 8.91 15.22
N ASP A 279 2.70 10.22 15.03
CA ASP A 279 1.81 11.14 15.76
C ASP A 279 0.37 11.16 15.21
N GLY A 280 0.06 10.35 14.19
CA GLY A 280 -1.25 10.28 13.54
C GLY A 280 -1.48 11.35 12.47
N SER A 281 -0.55 12.28 12.28
CA SER A 281 -0.63 13.25 11.18
C SER A 281 -0.36 12.59 9.83
N VAL A 282 -1.02 13.10 8.79
CA VAL A 282 -0.87 12.62 7.42
C VAL A 282 -0.17 13.68 6.58
N ARG A 283 0.88 13.28 5.86
CA ARG A 283 1.71 14.13 5.02
C ARG A 283 1.79 13.57 3.61
N PHE A 284 2.02 14.45 2.64
CA PHE A 284 2.26 14.04 1.27
C PHE A 284 3.75 14.00 0.99
N ILE A 285 4.25 12.83 0.60
CA ILE A 285 5.64 12.58 0.29
C ILE A 285 5.80 12.58 -1.22
N LYS A 286 6.65 13.47 -1.74
CA LYS A 286 6.87 13.63 -3.17
C LYS A 286 7.73 12.49 -3.73
N ASN A 287 7.50 12.14 -5.00
CA ASN A 287 8.36 11.19 -5.73
C ASN A 287 9.80 11.69 -5.88
N THR A 288 10.00 13.01 -5.82
CA THR A 288 11.32 13.65 -5.93
C THR A 288 12.11 13.66 -4.62
N LEU A 289 11.53 13.13 -3.53
CA LEU A 289 12.24 13.03 -2.26
C LEU A 289 13.48 12.14 -2.41
N SER A 290 14.60 12.57 -1.86
CA SER A 290 15.84 11.77 -1.88
C SER A 290 15.59 10.40 -1.25
N PRO A 291 16.02 9.28 -1.88
CA PRO A 291 15.91 7.95 -1.29
C PRO A 291 16.54 7.85 0.10
N SER A 292 17.63 8.57 0.37
CA SER A 292 18.27 8.58 1.69
C SER A 292 17.41 9.24 2.76
N VAL A 293 16.68 10.30 2.40
CA VAL A 293 15.76 11.00 3.32
C VAL A 293 14.52 10.15 3.56
N PHE A 294 14.01 9.48 2.52
CA PHE A 294 12.90 8.55 2.65
C PHE A 294 13.28 7.32 3.49
N ALA A 295 14.49 6.79 3.34
CA ALA A 295 15.01 5.70 4.16
C ALA A 295 14.99 6.07 5.65
N ARG A 296 15.46 7.27 6.01
CA ARG A 296 15.43 7.78 7.40
C ARG A 296 14.02 7.81 8.00
N LEU A 297 13.01 8.20 7.23
CA LEU A 297 11.61 8.15 7.70
C LEU A 297 11.17 6.73 8.08
N GLY A 298 11.77 5.70 7.46
CA GLY A 298 11.45 4.30 7.75
C GLY A 298 12.24 3.69 8.91
N HIS A 299 13.17 4.43 9.52
CA HIS A 299 13.89 3.99 10.70
C HIS A 299 13.27 4.64 11.97
N ARG A 300 13.18 3.88 13.07
CA ARG A 300 12.56 4.38 14.32
C ARG A 300 13.52 5.14 15.26
N ALA A 301 14.82 4.85 15.18
CA ALA A 301 15.84 5.35 16.10
C ALA A 301 17.27 5.47 15.52
N ASP A 302 17.47 6.06 14.33
CA ASP A 302 18.80 6.25 13.71
C ASP A 302 19.49 7.55 14.14
N GLY A 303 18.77 8.46 14.81
CA GLY A 303 19.23 9.77 15.25
C GLY A 303 19.41 10.78 14.11
N GLN A 304 18.98 10.47 12.88
CA GLN A 304 19.17 11.30 11.69
C GLN A 304 17.88 12.08 11.36
N LEU A 305 17.48 12.97 12.28
CA LEU A 305 16.29 13.80 12.12
C LEU A 305 16.30 14.60 10.81
N ILE A 306 15.14 14.67 10.18
CA ILE A 306 14.94 15.32 8.88
C ILE A 306 14.54 16.79 9.13
N GLY A 307 15.25 17.72 8.48
CA GLY A 307 14.89 19.14 8.48
C GLY A 307 13.55 19.39 7.79
N ALA A 308 12.78 20.37 8.26
CA ALA A 308 11.46 20.69 7.70
C ALA A 308 11.51 21.09 6.20
N ASP A 309 12.67 21.51 5.71
CA ASP A 309 12.98 21.87 4.32
C ASP A 309 13.21 20.68 3.38
N GLN A 310 13.35 19.46 3.92
CA GLN A 310 13.70 18.27 3.14
C GLN A 310 12.48 17.45 2.64
N TYR A 311 11.24 17.93 2.84
CA TYR A 311 9.99 17.26 2.44
C TYR A 311 9.45 17.60 1.02
#